data_AF-W5LVK4-F1
#
_entry.id   AF-W5LVK4-F1
#
_cell.length_a   1.000
_cell.length_b   1.000
_cell.length_c   1.000
_cell.angle_alpha   90.00
_cell.angle_beta   90.00
_cell.angle_gamma   90.00
#
_symmetry.space_group_name_H-M   'P 1'
#
loop_
_entity.id
_entity.type
_entity.pdbx_description
1 polymer ?
#
loop_
_entity_poly.entity_id
_entity_poly.type
_entity_poly.pdbx_seq_one_letter_code
_entity_poly.pdbx_strand_id
1 'polypeptide(L)'
;QTGLWEINVTSSRPCTIKVTDQSVIGFLYSFVQLFQGPHPGLALIEGRLQVGKNATLLVSVTGSESLRVSEVSLVSASGSRVQRGSITPLDRNDRREYLVSVPSVPAGQFSVLLIGVDNTSSTHFQRQSNTQFTSTSIEVKAQANTTLEPGKDFIIPFTVATNGMGETYTINARDDKGF
;
A
#
# COMPACT_ATOMS: atom_id res chain seq x y z
N GLN A 1 -26.73 -13.29 -10.54
CA GLN A 1 -27.69 -13.59 -9.46
C GLN A 1 -27.02 -13.26 -8.14
N THR A 2 -27.49 -12.23 -7.43
CA THR A 2 -26.97 -11.81 -6.12
C THR A 2 -27.53 -12.75 -5.04
N GLY A 3 -26.68 -13.18 -4.10
CA GLY A 3 -27.06 -14.06 -3.00
C GLY A 3 -26.10 -13.93 -1.83
N LEU A 4 -26.57 -14.25 -0.62
CA LEU A 4 -25.71 -14.41 0.56
C LEU A 4 -24.99 -15.76 0.41
N TRP A 5 -23.65 -15.71 0.44
CA TRP A 5 -22.82 -16.90 0.37
C TRP A 5 -22.30 -17.21 1.77
N GLU A 6 -22.69 -18.36 2.31
CA GLU A 6 -22.06 -18.94 3.48
C GLU A 6 -21.03 -19.98 3.00
N ILE A 7 -19.78 -19.82 3.44
CA ILE A 7 -18.69 -20.73 3.06
C ILE A 7 -18.19 -21.39 4.34
N ASN A 8 -18.59 -22.64 4.55
CA ASN A 8 -18.11 -23.45 5.66
C ASN A 8 -17.00 -24.39 5.17
N VAL A 9 -15.83 -24.30 5.80
CA VAL A 9 -14.68 -25.16 5.48
C VAL A 9 -14.21 -25.90 6.72
N THR A 10 -14.36 -27.21 6.67
CA THR A 10 -13.81 -28.15 7.65
C THR A 10 -12.62 -28.87 7.04
N SER A 11 -11.41 -28.52 7.49
CA SER A 11 -10.15 -29.13 7.02
C SER A 11 -9.22 -29.40 8.21
N SER A 12 -8.54 -30.54 8.20
CA SER A 12 -7.47 -30.88 9.16
C SER A 12 -6.11 -30.30 8.76
N ARG A 13 -6.03 -29.57 7.64
CA ARG A 13 -4.82 -28.94 7.09
C ARG A 13 -5.09 -27.49 6.68
N PRO A 14 -4.06 -26.62 6.65
CA PRO A 14 -4.22 -25.24 6.17
C PRO A 14 -4.77 -25.21 4.74
N CYS A 15 -5.80 -24.40 4.50
CA CYS A 15 -6.41 -24.21 3.20
C CYS A 15 -6.63 -22.72 2.92
N THR A 16 -6.42 -22.32 1.66
CA THR A 16 -6.70 -20.95 1.19
C THR A 16 -7.92 -20.99 0.28
N ILE A 17 -8.94 -20.19 0.59
CA ILE A 17 -10.16 -20.07 -0.21
C ILE A 17 -10.06 -18.77 -0.99
N LYS A 18 -10.24 -18.84 -2.31
CA LYS A 18 -10.34 -17.66 -3.17
C LYS A 18 -11.69 -17.69 -3.90
N VAL A 19 -12.55 -16.74 -3.55
CA VAL A 19 -13.80 -16.51 -4.27
C VAL A 19 -13.56 -15.46 -5.32
N THR A 20 -13.83 -15.80 -6.58
CA THR A 20 -13.68 -14.86 -7.70
C THR A 20 -14.99 -14.85 -8.45
N ASP A 21 -15.61 -13.68 -8.55
CA ASP A 21 -16.79 -13.47 -9.38
C ASP A 21 -16.39 -12.67 -10.62
N GLN A 22 -17.12 -12.83 -11.72
CA GLN A 22 -16.85 -12.12 -12.96
C GLN A 22 -17.38 -10.69 -12.83
N SER A 23 -16.47 -9.73 -12.72
CA SER A 23 -16.83 -8.32 -12.68
C SER A 23 -15.79 -7.48 -13.40
N VAL A 24 -16.30 -6.44 -14.06
CA VAL A 24 -15.50 -5.45 -14.78
C VAL A 24 -14.79 -4.45 -13.84
N ILE A 25 -15.18 -4.40 -12.57
CA ILE A 25 -14.64 -3.45 -11.59
C ILE A 25 -13.28 -3.90 -11.10
N GLY A 26 -12.27 -3.07 -11.33
CA GLY A 26 -10.89 -3.25 -10.88
C GLY A 26 -10.36 -2.04 -10.13
N PHE A 27 -9.19 -2.20 -9.52
CA PHE A 27 -8.47 -1.08 -8.93
C PHE A 27 -6.96 -1.27 -9.02
N LEU A 28 -6.26 -0.14 -9.11
CA LEU A 28 -4.81 -0.03 -9.00
C LEU A 28 -4.50 0.76 -7.74
N TYR A 29 -3.33 0.50 -7.16
CA TYR A 29 -2.89 1.25 -5.99
C TYR A 29 -1.37 1.34 -5.92
N SER A 30 -0.91 2.43 -5.33
CA SER A 30 0.50 2.70 -5.06
C SER A 30 0.65 3.35 -3.69
N PHE A 31 1.67 2.98 -2.93
CA PHE A 31 2.03 3.70 -1.72
C PHE A 31 2.78 4.97 -2.09
N VAL A 32 2.36 6.10 -1.51
CA VAL A 32 2.87 7.41 -1.87
C VAL A 32 3.21 8.24 -0.64
N GLN A 33 4.15 9.15 -0.79
CA GLN A 33 4.45 10.20 0.17
C GLN A 33 4.11 11.55 -0.43
N LEU A 34 3.51 12.44 0.37
CA LEU A 34 3.33 13.83 -0.03
C LEU A 34 4.67 14.55 0.08
N PHE A 35 5.10 15.14 -1.03
CA PHE A 35 6.23 16.06 -1.07
C PHE A 35 5.68 17.49 -1.00
N GLN A 36 6.12 18.25 0.01
CA GLN A 36 5.68 19.64 0.24
C GLN A 36 6.77 20.67 -0.11
N GLY A 37 7.75 20.28 -0.93
CA GLY A 37 8.79 21.19 -1.39
C GLY A 37 8.27 22.28 -2.34
N PRO A 38 9.18 23.00 -3.03
CA PRO A 38 8.82 24.08 -3.96
C PRO A 38 7.83 23.66 -5.06
N HIS A 39 7.78 22.36 -5.35
CA HIS A 39 6.84 21.74 -6.27
C HIS A 39 6.08 20.64 -5.50
N PRO A 40 4.95 20.96 -4.86
CA PRO A 40 4.18 19.98 -4.12
C PRO A 40 3.73 18.83 -5.04
N GLY A 41 3.82 17.59 -4.56
CA GLY A 41 3.49 16.43 -5.38
C GLY A 41 3.39 15.13 -4.59
N LEU A 42 3.14 14.04 -5.31
CA LEU A 42 3.14 12.68 -4.78
C LEU A 42 4.38 11.95 -5.28
N ALA A 43 5.15 11.39 -4.35
CA ALA A 43 6.29 10.54 -4.66
C ALA A 43 5.93 9.07 -4.37
N LEU A 44 6.26 8.17 -5.30
CA LEU A 44 6.07 6.73 -5.11
C LEU A 44 7.02 6.20 -4.03
N ILE A 45 6.51 5.33 -3.16
CA ILE A 45 7.34 4.55 -2.23
C ILE A 45 7.65 3.21 -2.90
N GLU A 46 8.89 3.07 -3.39
CA GLU A 46 9.38 1.82 -4.01
C GLU A 46 9.84 0.76 -2.99
N GLY A 47 9.93 1.15 -1.70
CA GLY A 47 10.39 0.30 -0.61
C GLY A 47 9.28 -0.39 0.19
N ARG A 48 9.69 -1.17 1.19
CA ARG A 48 8.78 -1.74 2.19
C ARG A 48 8.33 -0.68 3.18
N LEU A 49 7.07 -0.75 3.57
CA LEU A 49 6.52 0.14 4.58
C LEU A 49 6.92 -0.31 5.98
N GLN A 50 7.19 0.65 6.85
CA GLN A 50 7.52 0.35 8.24
C GLN A 50 6.26 -0.04 9.03
N VAL A 51 6.36 -1.13 9.79
CA VAL A 51 5.28 -1.60 10.68
C VAL A 51 4.85 -0.51 11.64
N GLY A 52 3.54 -0.34 11.82
CA GLY A 52 2.96 0.57 12.80
C GLY A 52 3.00 2.05 12.42
N LYS A 53 3.65 2.41 11.32
CA LYS A 53 3.64 3.79 10.80
C LYS A 53 2.38 4.04 9.98
N ASN A 54 2.01 5.32 9.85
CA ASN A 54 0.99 5.73 8.91
C ASN A 54 1.49 5.53 7.47
N ALA A 55 0.55 5.29 6.56
CA ALA A 55 0.84 5.16 5.13
C ALA A 55 -0.26 5.82 4.32
N THR A 56 0.11 6.35 3.17
CA THR A 56 -0.85 6.92 2.22
C THR A 56 -0.82 6.09 0.95
N LEU A 57 -2.01 5.75 0.44
CA LEU A 57 -2.19 5.08 -0.84
C LEU A 57 -2.81 6.06 -1.83
N LEU A 58 -2.30 6.06 -3.06
CA LEU A 58 -3.05 6.51 -4.22
C LEU A 58 -3.79 5.31 -4.79
N VAL A 59 -5.12 5.39 -4.89
CA VAL A 59 -5.99 4.32 -5.38
C VAL A 59 -6.74 4.82 -6.59
N SER A 60 -6.70 4.08 -7.70
CA SER A 60 -7.43 4.36 -8.93
C SER A 60 -8.40 3.21 -9.24
N VAL A 61 -9.67 3.52 -9.48
CA VAL A 61 -10.73 2.53 -9.68
C VAL A 61 -11.24 2.56 -11.12
N THR A 62 -11.41 1.39 -11.73
CA THR A 62 -11.80 1.21 -13.13
C THR A 62 -13.01 0.29 -13.27
N GLY A 63 -13.65 0.32 -14.45
CA GLY A 63 -14.66 -0.69 -14.85
C GLY A 63 -16.12 -0.25 -14.88
N SER A 64 -16.51 0.83 -14.19
CA SER A 64 -17.83 1.45 -14.37
C SER A 64 -17.73 2.98 -14.38
N GLU A 65 -18.77 3.62 -14.92
CA GLU A 65 -18.89 5.07 -15.09
C GLU A 65 -19.23 5.80 -13.79
N SER A 66 -20.00 5.15 -12.90
CA SER A 66 -20.49 5.76 -11.67
C SER A 66 -20.24 4.82 -10.49
N LEU A 67 -19.02 4.87 -9.94
CA LEU A 67 -18.66 4.16 -8.72
C LEU A 67 -18.53 5.10 -7.53
N ARG A 68 -18.79 4.55 -6.34
CA ARG A 68 -18.44 5.19 -5.07
C ARG A 68 -17.68 4.21 -4.20
N VAL A 69 -16.42 4.52 -3.93
CA VAL A 69 -15.63 3.83 -2.92
C VAL A 69 -16.11 4.26 -1.53
N SER A 70 -16.38 3.29 -0.66
CA SER A 70 -16.85 3.51 0.72
C SER A 70 -15.79 3.14 1.75
N GLU A 71 -14.95 2.14 1.46
CA GLU A 71 -13.89 1.71 2.36
C GLU A 71 -12.65 1.29 1.57
N VAL A 72 -11.48 1.68 2.08
CA VAL A 72 -10.19 1.13 1.67
C VAL A 72 -9.40 0.81 2.93
N SER A 73 -8.90 -0.42 3.03
CA SER A 73 -8.30 -0.96 4.24
C SER A 73 -7.07 -1.80 3.94
N LEU A 74 -6.10 -1.82 4.86
CA LEU A 74 -5.02 -2.80 4.85
C LEU A 74 -5.44 -4.03 5.66
N VAL A 75 -5.36 -5.21 5.06
CA VAL A 75 -5.80 -6.47 5.67
C VAL A 75 -4.58 -7.39 5.86
N SER A 76 -4.29 -7.78 7.10
CA SER A 76 -3.24 -8.75 7.39
C SER A 76 -3.50 -10.09 6.70
N ALA A 77 -2.47 -10.87 6.38
CA ALA A 77 -2.62 -12.18 5.74
C ALA A 77 -3.52 -13.16 6.52
N SER A 78 -3.62 -13.04 7.84
CA SER A 78 -4.52 -13.85 8.67
C SER A 78 -5.99 -13.37 8.65
N GLY A 79 -6.30 -12.26 7.97
CA GLY A 79 -7.61 -11.60 7.97
C GLY A 79 -8.03 -10.97 9.31
N SER A 80 -7.30 -11.25 10.39
CA SER A 80 -7.66 -10.84 11.76
C SER A 80 -7.54 -9.34 12.04
N ARG A 81 -6.70 -8.62 11.28
CA ARG A 81 -6.49 -7.19 11.44
C ARG A 81 -6.83 -6.47 10.14
N VAL A 82 -7.81 -5.58 10.24
CA VAL A 82 -8.26 -4.68 9.17
C VAL A 82 -8.00 -3.25 9.61
N GLN A 83 -7.04 -2.59 8.99
CA GLN A 83 -6.77 -1.18 9.25
C GLN A 83 -7.49 -0.31 8.22
N ARG A 84 -8.60 0.30 8.62
CA ARG A 84 -9.36 1.21 7.77
C ARG A 84 -8.61 2.50 7.54
N GLY A 85 -8.61 2.95 6.29
CA GLY A 85 -8.09 4.24 5.87
C GLY A 85 -9.17 5.32 5.78
N SER A 86 -8.75 6.57 5.95
CA SER A 86 -9.56 7.75 5.62
C SER A 86 -9.41 8.05 4.13
N ILE A 87 -10.53 8.11 3.42
CA ILE A 87 -10.57 8.30 1.97
C ILE A 87 -10.80 9.77 1.64
N THR A 88 -9.94 10.32 0.79
CA THR A 88 -10.04 11.68 0.24
C THR A 88 -10.01 11.59 -1.28
N PRO A 89 -11.08 11.92 -2.01
CA PRO A 89 -11.04 11.95 -3.47
C PRO A 89 -10.07 13.04 -3.96
N LEU A 90 -9.25 12.72 -4.97
CA LEU A 90 -8.33 13.70 -5.58
C LEU A 90 -9.10 14.80 -6.30
N ASP A 91 -10.06 14.38 -7.13
CA ASP A 91 -10.99 15.25 -7.82
C ASP A 91 -12.39 15.04 -7.25
N ARG A 92 -13.07 16.14 -6.92
CA ARG A 92 -14.47 16.09 -6.44
C ARG A 92 -15.43 15.70 -7.58
N ASN A 93 -15.03 15.97 -8.82
CA ASN A 93 -15.81 15.70 -10.02
C ASN A 93 -15.50 14.30 -10.57
N ASP A 94 -14.24 13.89 -10.61
CA ASP A 94 -13.82 12.55 -11.01
C ASP A 94 -13.53 11.65 -9.81
N ARG A 95 -14.52 10.84 -9.42
CA ARG A 95 -14.47 9.92 -8.27
C ARG A 95 -13.77 8.59 -8.60
N ARG A 96 -12.72 8.64 -9.41
CA ARG A 96 -11.93 7.45 -9.76
C ARG A 96 -10.63 7.35 -8.97
N GLU A 97 -10.09 8.48 -8.55
CA GLU A 97 -8.82 8.56 -7.84
C GLU A 97 -8.98 9.05 -6.40
N TYR A 98 -8.33 8.35 -5.48
CA TYR A 98 -8.45 8.58 -4.05
C TYR A 98 -7.08 8.55 -3.38
N LEU A 99 -6.85 9.51 -2.49
CA LEU A 99 -5.83 9.39 -1.46
C LEU A 99 -6.45 8.72 -0.23
N VAL A 100 -5.80 7.65 0.23
CA VAL A 100 -6.25 6.90 1.39
C VAL A 100 -5.17 6.97 2.45
N SER A 101 -5.44 7.63 3.57
CA SER A 101 -4.53 7.69 4.71
C SER A 101 -4.88 6.59 5.71
N VAL A 102 -3.97 5.64 5.89
CA VAL A 102 -4.11 4.53 6.81
C VAL A 102 -3.25 4.82 8.05
N PRO A 103 -3.78 4.70 9.28
CA PRO A 103 -3.07 5.14 10.47
C PRO A 103 -1.92 4.20 10.88
N SER A 104 -1.95 2.94 10.46
CA SER A 104 -0.95 1.94 10.85
C SER A 104 -0.79 0.84 9.81
N VAL A 105 0.44 0.59 9.37
CA VAL A 105 0.76 -0.54 8.51
C VAL A 105 0.77 -1.85 9.33
N PRO A 106 0.06 -2.90 8.90
CA PRO A 106 0.07 -4.20 9.59
C PRO A 106 1.46 -4.84 9.62
N ALA A 107 1.73 -5.63 10.67
CA ALA A 107 2.93 -6.45 10.73
C ALA A 107 2.83 -7.67 9.79
N GLY A 108 3.92 -7.99 9.12
CA GLY A 108 4.04 -9.14 8.23
C GLY A 108 3.46 -8.87 6.84
N GLN A 109 2.82 -9.88 6.26
CA GLN A 109 2.17 -9.78 4.96
C GLN A 109 0.77 -9.18 5.08
N PHE A 110 0.42 -8.29 4.16
CA PHE A 110 -0.90 -7.67 4.09
C PHE A 110 -1.29 -7.35 2.65
N SER A 111 -2.59 -7.13 2.43
CA SER A 111 -3.19 -6.77 1.13
C SER A 111 -4.08 -5.55 1.26
N VAL A 112 -4.46 -4.95 0.14
CA VAL A 112 -5.42 -3.84 0.10
C VAL A 112 -6.80 -4.38 -0.17
N LEU A 113 -7.76 -4.02 0.69
CA LEU A 113 -9.18 -4.29 0.54
C LEU A 113 -9.88 -2.99 0.12
N LEU A 114 -10.75 -3.08 -0.88
CA LEU A 114 -11.57 -2.00 -1.38
C LEU A 114 -13.02 -2.44 -1.40
N ILE A 115 -13.90 -1.65 -0.80
CA ILE A 115 -15.35 -1.86 -0.79
C ILE A 115 -16.01 -0.62 -1.36
N GLY A 116 -17.05 -0.83 -2.16
CA GLY A 116 -17.83 0.27 -2.71
C GLY A 116 -19.17 -0.17 -3.28
N VAL A 117 -19.80 0.78 -3.96
CA VAL A 117 -21.06 0.61 -4.67
C VAL A 117 -20.88 1.05 -6.12
N ASP A 118 -21.32 0.22 -7.05
CA ASP A 118 -21.54 0.62 -8.43
C ASP A 118 -22.95 1.19 -8.53
N ASN A 119 -23.06 2.51 -8.72
CA ASN A 119 -24.36 3.18 -8.76
C ASN A 119 -25.13 2.85 -10.04
N THR A 120 -24.44 2.43 -11.10
CA THR A 120 -25.07 2.04 -12.37
C THR A 120 -25.93 0.80 -12.21
N SER A 121 -25.40 -0.21 -11.50
CA SER A 121 -26.10 -1.48 -11.23
C SER A 121 -26.74 -1.54 -9.84
N SER A 122 -26.51 -0.53 -9.00
CA SER A 122 -26.86 -0.53 -7.57
C SER A 122 -26.31 -1.75 -6.81
N THR A 123 -25.15 -2.26 -7.23
CA THR A 123 -24.52 -3.43 -6.60
C THR A 123 -23.38 -3.04 -5.68
N HIS A 124 -23.31 -3.69 -4.53
CA HIS A 124 -22.14 -3.64 -3.66
C HIS A 124 -21.04 -4.52 -4.23
N PHE A 125 -19.81 -4.07 -4.11
CA PHE A 125 -18.66 -4.86 -4.53
C PHE A 125 -17.55 -4.78 -3.49
N GLN A 126 -16.76 -5.86 -3.45
CA GLN A 126 -15.57 -5.99 -2.63
C GLN A 126 -14.43 -6.50 -3.50
N ARG A 127 -13.27 -5.86 -3.42
CA ARG A 127 -12.05 -6.25 -4.13
C ARG A 127 -10.89 -6.30 -3.16
N GLN A 128 -10.06 -7.32 -3.32
CA GLN A 128 -8.82 -7.45 -2.59
C GLN A 128 -7.66 -7.55 -3.58
N SER A 129 -6.54 -6.92 -3.27
CA SER A 129 -5.36 -6.97 -4.11
C SER A 129 -4.85 -8.42 -4.24
N ASN A 130 -4.44 -8.78 -5.45
CA ASN A 130 -3.75 -10.04 -5.71
C ASN A 130 -2.30 -10.02 -5.20
N THR A 131 -1.69 -8.83 -5.12
CA THR A 131 -0.37 -8.60 -4.55
C THR A 131 -0.46 -8.45 -3.04
N GLN A 132 0.48 -9.10 -2.35
CA GLN A 132 0.69 -8.93 -0.92
C GLN A 132 1.96 -8.11 -0.70
N PHE A 133 1.88 -7.16 0.22
CA PHE A 133 3.01 -6.38 0.69
C PHE A 133 3.57 -7.00 1.97
N THR A 134 4.89 -6.93 2.13
CA THR A 134 5.54 -7.32 3.39
C THR A 134 6.09 -6.07 4.06
N SER A 135 5.60 -5.78 5.26
CA SER A 135 6.11 -4.69 6.08
C SER A 135 7.53 -4.97 6.58
N THR A 136 8.28 -3.93 6.91
CA THR A 136 9.62 -4.00 7.54
C THR A 136 9.60 -3.36 8.92
N SER A 137 10.45 -3.83 9.84
CA SER A 137 10.70 -3.14 11.11
C SER A 137 11.69 -1.97 10.95
N ILE A 138 12.44 -1.95 9.85
CA ILE A 138 13.57 -1.05 9.58
C ILE A 138 13.23 -0.13 8.40
N GLU A 139 13.50 1.16 8.56
CA GLU A 139 13.46 2.19 7.53
C GLU A 139 14.86 2.80 7.37
N VAL A 140 15.35 2.92 6.12
CA VAL A 140 16.62 3.57 5.81
C VAL A 140 16.35 4.72 4.86
N LYS A 141 16.82 5.92 5.21
CA LYS A 141 16.71 7.12 4.37
C LYS A 141 18.10 7.68 4.10
N ALA A 142 18.51 7.70 2.84
CA ALA A 142 19.71 8.36 2.38
C ALA A 142 19.35 9.71 1.74
N GLN A 143 20.17 10.72 1.97
CA GLN A 143 19.96 12.04 1.38
C GLN A 143 21.24 12.50 0.68
N ALA A 144 21.20 12.54 -0.65
CA ALA A 144 22.28 13.12 -1.46
C ALA A 144 21.95 14.59 -1.73
N ASN A 145 22.56 15.50 -0.98
CA ASN A 145 22.35 16.95 -1.12
C ASN A 145 23.45 17.64 -1.95
N THR A 146 24.33 16.88 -2.60
CA THR A 146 25.55 17.41 -3.20
C THR A 146 25.77 16.80 -4.59
N THR A 147 26.37 17.60 -5.48
CA THR A 147 26.86 17.16 -6.79
C THR A 147 28.13 16.34 -6.63
N LEU A 148 28.20 15.20 -7.33
CA LEU A 148 29.39 14.36 -7.43
C LEU A 148 30.50 15.10 -8.19
N GLU A 149 31.69 15.19 -7.59
CA GLU A 149 32.89 15.77 -8.21
C GLU A 149 33.90 14.65 -8.55
N PRO A 150 34.52 14.66 -9.75
CA PRO A 150 35.53 13.66 -10.10
C PRO A 150 36.72 13.67 -9.14
N GLY A 151 37.10 12.48 -8.66
CA GLY A 151 38.30 12.29 -7.84
C GLY A 151 38.19 12.77 -6.39
N LYS A 152 36.98 13.11 -5.91
CA LYS A 152 36.74 13.48 -4.52
C LYS A 152 35.86 12.47 -3.81
N ASP A 153 36.09 12.34 -2.51
CA ASP A 153 35.24 11.55 -1.61
C ASP A 153 33.81 12.10 -1.63
N PHE A 154 32.84 11.22 -1.81
CA PHE A 154 31.42 11.55 -1.77
C PHE A 154 30.76 10.90 -0.57
N ILE A 155 30.30 11.73 0.37
CA ILE A 155 29.68 11.28 1.62
C ILE A 155 28.17 11.35 1.48
N ILE A 156 27.50 10.20 1.58
CA ILE A 156 26.04 10.11 1.60
C ILE A 156 25.57 9.94 3.05
N PRO A 157 25.04 11.00 3.69
CA PRO A 157 24.43 10.83 4.99
C PRO A 157 23.16 9.98 4.86
N PHE A 158 22.98 9.08 5.81
CA PHE A 158 21.77 8.28 5.92
C PHE A 158 21.30 8.17 7.37
N THR A 159 20.02 7.87 7.54
CA THR A 159 19.39 7.60 8.83
C THR A 159 18.76 6.22 8.79
N VAL A 160 18.85 5.52 9.93
CA VAL A 160 18.22 4.22 10.13
C VAL A 160 17.25 4.36 11.29
N ALA A 161 15.99 4.03 11.06
CA ALA A 161 14.96 3.97 12.08
C ALA A 161 14.47 2.52 12.21
N THR A 162 14.41 1.99 13.42
CA THR A 162 13.90 0.65 13.70
C THR A 162 12.89 0.69 14.84
N ASN A 163 11.85 -0.14 14.72
CA ASN A 163 10.88 -0.38 15.79
C ASN A 163 11.15 -1.73 16.50
N GLY A 164 12.21 -2.45 16.12
CA GLY A 164 12.64 -3.72 16.71
C GLY A 164 13.72 -3.52 17.78
N MET A 165 13.80 -4.43 18.75
CA MET A 165 14.75 -4.37 19.85
C MET A 165 16.07 -5.06 19.48
N GLY A 166 17.19 -4.34 19.54
CA GLY A 166 18.52 -4.93 19.75
C GLY A 166 19.10 -5.84 18.65
N GLU A 167 18.71 -5.66 17.39
CA GLU A 167 19.28 -6.45 16.29
C GLU A 167 20.55 -5.82 15.72
N THR A 168 21.51 -6.66 15.31
CA THR A 168 22.70 -6.23 14.56
C THR A 168 22.32 -6.00 13.09
N TYR A 169 22.51 -4.78 12.59
CA TYR A 169 22.26 -4.44 11.20
C TYR A 169 23.57 -4.39 10.41
N THR A 170 23.61 -5.06 9.26
CA THR A 170 24.71 -4.96 8.30
C THR A 170 24.32 -4.04 7.17
N ILE A 171 25.11 -2.98 6.95
CA ILE A 171 24.89 -2.01 5.88
C ILE A 171 25.94 -2.26 4.80
N ASN A 172 25.48 -2.55 3.58
CA ASN A 172 26.34 -2.73 2.43
C ASN A 172 26.08 -1.61 1.43
N ALA A 173 27.12 -0.86 1.09
CA ALA A 173 27.12 0.09 -0.02
C ALA A 173 27.76 -0.58 -1.25
N ARG A 174 27.20 -0.34 -2.43
CA ARG A 174 27.75 -0.80 -3.71
C ARG A 174 27.72 0.35 -4.70
N ASP A 175 28.83 0.51 -5.41
CA ASP A 175 29.01 1.37 -6.57
C ASP A 175 28.87 0.51 -7.83
N ASP A 176 28.30 1.07 -8.92
CA ASP A 176 28.19 0.40 -10.22
C ASP A 176 29.54 0.11 -10.88
N LYS A 177 30.62 0.76 -10.41
CA LYS A 177 31.99 0.61 -10.91
C LYS A 177 33.00 0.05 -9.90
N GLY A 178 32.58 -0.19 -8.66
CA GLY A 178 33.36 -0.88 -7.63
C GLY A 178 34.64 -0.15 -7.16
N PHE A 179 34.63 1.18 -7.15
CA PHE A 179 35.69 2.01 -6.57
C PHE A 179 35.72 1.96 -5.04
#